data_AF-A0A5P2DFD1-F1
#
_entry.id   AF-A0A5P2DFD1-F1
#
_cell.length_a   1.000
_cell.length_b   1.000
_cell.length_c   1.000
_cell.angle_alpha   90.00
_cell.angle_beta   90.00
_cell.angle_gamma   90.00
#
_symmetry.space_group_name_H-M   'P 1'
#
loop_
_entity.id
_entity.type
_entity.pdbx_description
1 polymer ?
#
loop_
_entity_poly.entity_id
_entity_poly.type
_entity_poly.pdbx_seq_one_letter_code
_entity_poly.pdbx_strand_id
1 'polypeptide(L)'
;MQDHLRHRLNVRAKERWPQLARVQVRFRSGFAYMAGELPGEDEPLPLCRLRFTGVLHTWVFALYLASRGKYEDNLLPAGLPIGSLEDCMDCACYLYLGDQQA
;
A
#
# COMPACT_ATOMS: atom_id res chain seq x y z
N MET A 1 -0.52 17.79 5.32
CA MET A 1 0.02 16.87 4.28
C MET A 1 -0.45 15.43 4.51
N GLN A 2 -0.12 14.79 5.64
CA GLN A 2 -0.41 13.37 5.88
C GLN A 2 -1.91 13.03 5.87
N ASP A 3 -2.76 13.90 6.41
CA ASP A 3 -4.20 13.62 6.47
C ASP A 3 -4.88 13.69 5.11
N HIS A 4 -4.40 14.58 4.23
CA HIS A 4 -4.85 14.63 2.83
C HIS A 4 -4.50 13.32 2.11
N LEU A 5 -3.28 12.79 2.32
CA LEU A 5 -2.86 11.52 1.72
C LEU A 5 -3.72 10.35 2.20
N ARG A 6 -3.96 10.28 3.52
CA ARG A 6 -4.84 9.27 4.10
C ARG A 6 -6.25 9.34 3.53
N HIS A 7 -6.80 10.54 3.39
CA HIS A 7 -8.12 10.72 2.81
C HIS A 7 -8.18 10.21 1.37
N ARG A 8 -7.25 10.63 0.50
CA ARG A 8 -7.15 10.15 -0.88
C ARG A 8 -7.03 8.63 -0.99
N LEU A 9 -6.17 8.02 -0.18
CA LEU A 9 -6.00 6.57 -0.18
C LEU A 9 -7.25 5.83 0.26
N ASN A 10 -7.97 6.34 1.26
CA ASN A 10 -9.22 5.73 1.72
C ASN A 10 -10.36 5.90 0.70
N VAL A 11 -10.41 7.04 -0.01
CA VAL A 11 -11.35 7.20 -1.14
C VAL A 11 -11.04 6.17 -2.23
N ARG A 12 -9.78 6.07 -2.65
CA ARG A 12 -9.34 5.10 -3.66
C ARG A 12 -9.61 3.65 -3.23
N ALA A 13 -9.34 3.31 -1.97
CA ALA A 13 -9.61 1.99 -1.42
C ALA A 13 -11.11 1.66 -1.45
N LYS A 14 -11.97 2.61 -1.08
CA LYS A 14 -13.42 2.42 -1.17
C LYS A 14 -13.91 2.21 -2.61
N GLU A 15 -13.28 2.86 -3.59
CA GLU A 15 -13.64 2.73 -5.01
C GLU A 15 -13.20 1.41 -5.63
N ARG A 16 -12.01 0.90 -5.27
CA ARG A 16 -11.38 -0.27 -5.93
C ARG A 16 -11.32 -1.54 -5.10
N TRP A 17 -11.31 -1.41 -3.79
CA TRP A 17 -11.04 -2.48 -2.83
C TRP A 17 -12.12 -2.50 -1.74
N PRO A 18 -13.39 -2.79 -2.08
CA PRO A 18 -14.51 -2.70 -1.14
C PRO A 18 -14.41 -3.66 0.04
N GLN A 19 -13.54 -4.68 -0.05
CA GLN A 19 -13.22 -5.57 1.09
C GLN A 19 -12.39 -4.89 2.18
N LEU A 20 -11.72 -3.76 1.91
CA LEU A 20 -10.99 -3.00 2.91
C LEU A 20 -11.94 -2.08 3.69
N ALA A 21 -11.95 -2.19 5.01
CA ALA A 21 -12.62 -1.22 5.88
C ALA A 21 -11.91 0.14 5.84
N ARG A 22 -10.57 0.11 5.80
CA ARG A 22 -9.72 1.30 5.80
C ARG A 22 -8.31 0.98 5.32
N VAL A 23 -7.61 1.98 4.82
CA VAL A 23 -6.15 1.95 4.64
C VAL A 23 -5.49 2.82 5.71
N GLN A 24 -4.62 2.19 6.50
CA GLN A 24 -3.74 2.84 7.47
C GLN A 24 -2.41 3.21 6.82
N VAL A 25 -1.93 4.42 7.14
CA VAL A 25 -0.58 4.87 6.75
C VAL A 25 0.17 5.37 7.97
N ARG A 26 1.28 4.69 8.28
CA ARG A 26 2.18 5.00 9.41
C ARG A 26 3.51 5.50 8.85
N PHE A 27 3.94 6.68 9.27
CA PHE A 27 5.21 7.26 8.84
C PHE A 27 6.28 7.01 9.91
N ARG A 28 7.42 6.42 9.52
CA ARG A 28 8.55 6.16 10.43
C ARG A 28 9.88 6.21 9.67
N SER A 29 10.82 7.01 10.17
CA SER A 29 12.21 7.09 9.66
C SER A 29 12.34 7.28 8.15
N GLY A 30 11.54 8.15 7.55
CA GLY A 30 11.56 8.42 6.09
C GLY A 30 10.78 7.41 5.24
N PHE A 31 10.09 6.46 5.88
CA PHE A 31 9.21 5.51 5.21
C PHE A 31 7.74 5.75 5.56
N ALA A 32 6.86 5.40 4.62
CA ALA A 32 5.44 5.25 4.84
C ALA A 32 5.07 3.77 4.74
N TYR A 33 4.52 3.22 5.81
CA TYR A 33 4.04 1.84 5.89
C TYR A 33 2.54 1.84 5.66
N MET A 34 2.08 1.09 4.66
CA MET A 34 0.67 0.96 4.32
C MET A 34 0.17 -0.43 4.73
N ALA A 35 -1.00 -0.44 5.38
CA ALA A 35 -1.70 -1.66 5.76
C ALA A 35 -3.21 -1.48 5.53
N GLY A 36 -3.88 -2.56 5.13
CA GLY A 36 -5.32 -2.62 4.94
C GLY A 36 -6.02 -3.21 6.17
N GLU A 37 -7.02 -2.53 6.69
CA GLU A 37 -7.93 -3.09 7.69
C GLU A 37 -8.99 -3.93 6.97
N LEU A 38 -9.11 -5.21 7.34
CA LEU A 38 -10.14 -6.11 6.84
C LEU A 38 -11.23 -6.28 7.91
N PRO A 39 -12.53 -6.22 7.55
CA PRO A 39 -13.60 -6.50 8.50
C PRO A 39 -13.46 -7.90 9.09
N GLY A 40 -13.49 -8.00 10.42
CA GLY A 40 -13.40 -9.28 11.14
C GLY A 40 -11.97 -9.74 11.46
N GLU A 41 -10.94 -9.03 10.98
CA GLU A 41 -9.55 -9.28 11.33
C GLU A 41 -9.06 -8.31 12.42
N ASP A 42 -8.38 -8.84 13.43
CA ASP A 42 -7.83 -8.02 14.52
C ASP A 42 -6.56 -7.25 14.10
N GLU A 43 -5.79 -7.82 13.18
CA GLU A 43 -4.53 -7.24 12.70
C GLU A 43 -4.65 -6.69 11.28
N PRO A 44 -4.23 -5.44 11.01
CA PRO A 44 -4.20 -4.90 9.66
C PRO A 44 -3.25 -5.70 8.76
N LEU A 45 -3.72 -6.09 7.57
CA LEU A 45 -2.94 -6.73 6.53
C LEU A 45 -1.83 -5.80 6.03
N PRO A 46 -0.53 -6.12 6.22
CA PRO A 46 0.54 -5.29 5.70
C PRO A 46 0.60 -5.37 4.17
N LEU A 47 0.60 -4.21 3.51
CA LEU A 47 0.54 -4.13 2.04
C LEU A 47 1.91 -3.81 1.44
N CYS A 48 2.45 -2.64 1.76
CA CYS A 48 3.73 -2.19 1.24
C CYS A 48 4.38 -1.13 2.12
N ARG A 49 5.66 -0.87 1.86
CA ARG A 49 6.46 0.17 2.47
C ARG A 49 7.01 1.06 1.36
N LEU A 50 6.89 2.36 1.57
CA LEU A 50 7.27 3.37 0.60
C LEU A 50 8.38 4.25 1.15
N ARG A 51 9.42 4.50 0.36
CA ARG A 51 10.50 5.42 0.73
C ARG A 51 10.37 6.71 -0.04
N PHE A 52 10.40 7.84 0.67
CA PHE A 52 10.45 9.15 0.04
C PHE A 52 11.83 9.38 -0.58
N THR A 53 11.90 9.76 -1.85
CA THR A 53 13.16 9.96 -2.58
C THR A 53 13.59 11.42 -2.69
N GLY A 54 12.82 12.36 -2.12
CA GLY A 54 13.06 13.80 -2.26
C GLY A 54 12.32 14.44 -3.42
N VAL A 55 11.72 13.65 -4.32
CA VAL A 55 10.81 14.12 -5.36
C VAL A 55 9.37 14.05 -4.84
N LEU A 56 8.67 15.18 -4.88
CA LEU A 56 7.26 15.26 -4.50
C LEU A 56 6.44 14.22 -5.28
N HIS A 57 5.67 13.40 -4.55
CA HIS A 57 4.76 12.38 -5.07
C HIS A 57 5.37 11.13 -5.73
N THR A 58 6.70 10.97 -5.72
CA THR A 58 7.36 9.74 -6.20
C THR A 58 7.91 8.93 -5.04
N TRP A 59 7.50 7.67 -4.95
CA TRP A 59 7.86 6.79 -3.84
C TRP A 59 8.53 5.53 -4.36
N VAL A 60 9.62 5.11 -3.72
CA VAL A 60 10.22 3.79 -4.00
C VAL A 60 9.39 2.73 -3.31
N PHE A 61 8.98 1.74 -4.11
CA PHE A 61 8.04 0.70 -3.74
C PHE A 61 8.73 -0.54 -3.16
N ALA A 62 8.31 -0.95 -1.98
CA ALA A 62 8.63 -2.25 -1.41
C ALA A 62 7.34 -2.98 -1.03
N LEU A 63 7.14 -4.17 -1.59
CA LEU A 63 5.99 -5.02 -1.32
C LEU A 63 6.22 -5.79 -0.01
N TYR A 64 5.20 -5.89 0.84
CA TYR A 64 5.26 -6.85 1.95
C TYR A 64 5.19 -8.26 1.38
N LEU A 65 6.01 -9.20 1.82
CA LEU A 65 5.92 -10.61 1.42
C LEU A 65 5.54 -11.45 2.65
N ALA A 66 4.28 -11.87 2.72
CA ALA A 66 3.76 -12.65 3.85
C ALA A 66 4.55 -13.94 4.10
N SER A 67 5.00 -14.62 3.03
CA SER A 67 5.84 -15.82 3.11
C SER A 67 7.20 -15.62 3.78
N ARG A 68 7.68 -14.36 3.87
CA ARG A 68 8.98 -13.99 4.43
C ARG A 68 8.89 -13.03 5.61
N GLY A 69 7.69 -12.56 5.96
CA GLY A 69 7.44 -11.62 7.04
C GLY A 69 8.20 -10.29 6.92
N LYS A 70 8.50 -9.83 5.69
CA LYS A 70 9.30 -8.61 5.47
C LYS A 70 8.91 -7.85 4.22
N TYR A 71 9.31 -6.58 4.16
CA TYR A 71 9.18 -5.73 2.97
C TYR A 71 10.39 -5.91 2.06
N GLU A 72 10.17 -6.25 0.79
CA GLU A 72 11.21 -6.34 -0.24
C GLU A 72 10.93 -5.34 -1.36
N ASP A 73 11.98 -4.68 -1.87
CA ASP A 73 11.85 -3.75 -2.99
C ASP A 73 11.28 -4.48 -4.20
N ASN A 74 10.31 -3.87 -4.88
CA ASN A 74 9.59 -4.51 -5.97
C ASN A 74 9.24 -3.51 -7.09
N LEU A 75 8.80 -4.03 -8.24
CA LEU A 75 8.38 -3.24 -9.39
C LEU A 75 6.86 -3.10 -9.42
N LEU A 76 6.40 -1.91 -9.81
CA LEU A 76 5.01 -1.70 -10.20
C LEU A 76 4.73 -2.38 -11.55
N PRO A 77 3.45 -2.57 -11.93
CA PRO A 77 3.08 -3.15 -13.24
C PRO A 77 3.69 -2.43 -14.45
N ALA A 78 3.99 -1.14 -14.32
CA ALA A 78 4.70 -0.35 -15.32
C ALA A 78 6.19 -0.71 -15.48
N GLY A 79 6.72 -1.65 -14.70
CA GLY A 79 8.13 -2.07 -14.71
C GLY A 79 9.07 -1.15 -13.93
N LEU A 80 8.56 -0.13 -13.23
CA LEU A 80 9.36 0.83 -12.48
C LEU A 80 9.30 0.53 -10.97
N PRO A 81 10.40 0.74 -10.22
CA PRO A 81 10.42 0.61 -8.76
C PRO A 81 9.80 1.83 -8.05
N ILE A 82 9.28 2.79 -8.80
CA ILE A 82 8.76 4.06 -8.32
C ILE A 82 7.39 4.37 -8.90
N GLY A 83 6.53 4.99 -8.10
CA GLY A 83 5.24 5.48 -8.57
C GLY A 83 4.50 6.31 -7.53
N SER A 84 3.21 6.53 -7.80
CA SER A 84 2.33 7.22 -6.86
C SER A 84 1.99 6.33 -5.65
N LEU A 85 1.49 6.95 -4.59
CA LEU A 85 1.01 6.24 -3.40
C LEU A 85 -0.13 5.27 -3.77
N GLU A 86 -1.03 5.72 -4.63
CA GLU A 86 -2.19 4.96 -5.09
C GLU A 86 -1.78 3.76 -5.96
N ASP A 87 -0.81 3.92 -6.88
CA ASP A 87 -0.34 2.81 -7.71
C ASP A 87 0.33 1.71 -6.88
N CYS A 88 1.12 2.11 -5.87
CA CYS A 88 1.75 1.17 -4.96
C CYS A 88 0.72 0.41 -4.11
N MET A 89 -0.32 1.12 -3.63
CA MET A 89 -1.43 0.51 -2.90
C MET A 89 -2.19 -0.47 -3.78
N ASP A 90 -2.59 -0.04 -4.97
CA ASP A 90 -3.35 -0.88 -5.91
C ASP A 90 -2.55 -2.12 -6.32
N CYS A 91 -1.23 -2.00 -6.52
CA CYS A 91 -0.36 -3.13 -6.81
C CYS A 91 -0.33 -4.16 -5.67
N ALA A 92 -0.16 -3.72 -4.42
CA ALA A 92 -0.14 -4.60 -3.27
C ALA A 92 -1.53 -5.23 -3.01
N CYS A 93 -2.60 -4.45 -3.11
CA CYS A 93 -3.95 -4.96 -2.97
C CYS A 93 -4.28 -5.98 -4.06
N TYR A 94 -3.89 -5.77 -5.32
CA TYR A 94 -4.16 -6.75 -6.37
C TYR A 94 -3.56 -8.11 -6.06
N LEU A 95 -2.32 -8.15 -5.56
CA LEU A 95 -1.66 -9.39 -5.18
C LEU A 95 -2.36 -10.10 -4.02
N TYR A 96 -2.79 -9.36 -2.99
CA TYR A 96 -3.31 -9.97 -1.76
C TYR A 96 -4.83 -10.17 -1.74
N LEU A 97 -5.55 -9.32 -2.45
CA LEU A 97 -7.01 -9.20 -2.40
C LEU A 97 -7.65 -9.53 -3.76
N GLY A 98 -6.91 -9.34 -4.85
CA GLY A 98 -7.36 -9.66 -6.21
C GLY A 98 -7.23 -11.13 -6.58
N ASP A 99 -6.31 -11.86 -5.94
CA ASP A 99 -6.12 -13.32 -6.14
C ASP A 99 -7.23 -14.17 -5.48
N GLN A 100 -8.10 -13.54 -4.68
CA GLN A 100 -9.24 -14.20 -4.01
C GLN A 100 -10.45 -14.46 -4.94
N GLN A 101 -10.30 -14.26 -6.26
CA GLN A 101 -11.37 -14.44 -7.27
C GLN A 101 -11.11 -15.61 -8.26
N ALA A 102 -10.25 -16.57 -7.91
CA ALA A 102 -10.10 -17.81 -8.68
C ALA A 102 -11.18 -18.85 -8.35
#